data_AF-A0A269Z0J7-F1
#
_entry.id   AF-A0A269Z0J7-F1
#
_cell.length_a   1.000
_cell.length_b   1.000
_cell.length_c   1.000
_cell.angle_alpha   90.00
_cell.angle_beta   90.00
_cell.angle_gamma   90.00
#
_symmetry.space_group_name_H-M   'P 1'
#
loop_
_entity.id
_entity.type
_entity.pdbx_description
1 polymer ?
#
loop_
_entity_poly.entity_id
_entity_poly.type
_entity_poly.pdbx_seq_one_letter_code
_entity_poly.pdbx_strand_id
1 'polypeptide(L)'
;SRGSEISSGGVVTRIKAFIPLMIPLFISAFQRAEELAIAMEVRGYDAYAERTSYRLLQWRLRDTLILLLLIPILGVLLLIKFMGV
;
A
#
# COMPACT_ATOMS: atom_id res chain seq x y z
N SER A 1 7.87 -30.06 -20.35
CA SER A 1 6.50 -29.68 -20.76
C SER A 1 5.83 -28.62 -19.87
N ARG A 2 6.54 -27.97 -18.93
CA ARG A 2 5.95 -26.93 -18.05
C ARG A 2 6.55 -25.54 -18.31
N GLY A 3 6.77 -25.23 -19.58
CA GLY A 3 7.03 -23.87 -20.03
C GLY A 3 5.74 -23.38 -20.66
N SER A 4 4.85 -22.80 -19.87
CA SER A 4 3.84 -21.95 -20.48
C SER A 4 4.59 -20.77 -21.08
N GLU A 5 4.35 -20.52 -22.35
CA GLU A 5 4.70 -19.27 -22.99
C GLU A 5 3.90 -18.14 -22.33
N ILE A 6 4.26 -17.74 -21.11
CA ILE A 6 3.62 -16.61 -20.38
C ILE A 6 3.92 -15.29 -21.13
N SER A 7 4.85 -15.29 -22.08
CA SER A 7 5.30 -14.13 -22.83
C SER A 7 5.26 -14.27 -24.36
N SER A 8 4.80 -15.39 -24.94
CA SER A 8 4.71 -15.55 -26.39
C SER A 8 3.24 -15.65 -26.83
N GLY A 9 2.86 -14.80 -27.80
CA GLY A 9 1.50 -14.61 -28.29
C GLY A 9 0.93 -13.21 -28.02
N GLY A 10 -0.18 -12.86 -28.71
CA GLY A 10 -0.85 -11.57 -28.57
C GLY A 10 -1.45 -11.33 -27.17
N VAL A 11 -1.88 -10.09 -26.91
CA VAL A 11 -2.40 -9.62 -25.61
C VAL A 11 -3.45 -10.57 -24.99
N VAL A 12 -4.34 -11.12 -25.82
CA VAL A 12 -5.42 -12.03 -25.38
C VAL A 12 -4.88 -13.37 -24.86
N THR A 13 -3.86 -13.94 -25.51
CA THR A 13 -3.24 -15.22 -25.10
C THR A 13 -2.51 -15.05 -23.77
N ARG A 14 -1.85 -13.90 -23.60
CA ARG A 14 -1.14 -13.55 -22.36
C ARG A 14 -2.10 -13.44 -21.17
N ILE A 15 -3.24 -12.76 -21.31
CA ILE A 15 -4.26 -12.65 -20.25
C ILE A 15 -4.78 -14.04 -19.86
N LYS A 16 -5.09 -14.90 -20.84
CA LYS A 16 -5.56 -16.27 -20.58
C LYS A 16 -4.53 -17.12 -19.83
N ALA A 17 -3.24 -16.91 -20.07
CA ALA A 17 -2.17 -17.61 -19.37
C ALA A 17 -2.03 -17.20 -17.87
N PHE A 18 -2.52 -16.01 -17.48
CA PHE A 18 -2.52 -15.57 -16.09
C PHE A 18 -3.68 -16.13 -15.26
N ILE A 19 -4.81 -16.46 -15.89
CA ILE A 19 -6.01 -16.94 -15.19
C ILE A 19 -5.73 -18.15 -14.26
N PRO A 20 -4.99 -19.20 -14.69
CA PRO A 20 -4.69 -20.36 -13.84
C PRO A 20 -3.81 -20.03 -12.64
N LEU A 21 -3.05 -18.92 -12.67
CA LEU A 21 -2.25 -18.45 -11.55
C LEU A 21 -3.07 -17.57 -10.60
N MET A 22 -3.94 -16.73 -11.15
CA MET A 22 -4.78 -15.82 -10.36
C MET A 22 -5.79 -16.59 -9.50
N ILE A 23 -6.45 -17.62 -10.06
CA ILE A 23 -7.46 -18.41 -9.34
C ILE A 23 -6.92 -18.97 -8.00
N PRO A 24 -5.81 -19.73 -7.95
CA PRO A 24 -5.29 -20.25 -6.68
C PRO A 24 -4.78 -19.15 -5.74
N LEU A 25 -4.23 -18.05 -6.27
CA LEU A 25 -3.82 -16.91 -5.44
C LEU A 25 -5.01 -16.24 -4.75
N PHE A 26 -6.13 -16.08 -5.44
CA PHE A 26 -7.35 -15.54 -4.84
C PHE A 26 -7.90 -16.48 -3.76
N ILE A 27 -7.99 -17.78 -4.05
CA ILE A 27 -8.45 -18.77 -3.05
C ILE A 27 -7.58 -18.73 -1.79
N SER A 28 -6.25 -18.69 -1.96
CA SER A 28 -5.30 -18.59 -0.85
C SER A 28 -5.45 -17.29 -0.06
N ALA A 29 -5.68 -16.16 -0.74
CA ALA A 29 -5.89 -14.87 -0.09
C ALA A 29 -7.20 -14.84 0.73
N PHE A 30 -8.28 -15.44 0.22
CA PHE A 30 -9.55 -15.53 0.94
C PHE A 30 -9.45 -16.45 2.17
N GLN A 31 -8.81 -17.62 2.04
CA GLN A 31 -8.55 -18.51 3.18
C GLN A 31 -7.78 -17.79 4.29
N ARG A 32 -6.72 -17.05 3.92
CA ARG A 32 -5.96 -16.26 4.88
C ARG A 32 -6.79 -15.15 5.54
N ALA A 33 -7.69 -14.52 4.80
CA ALA A 33 -8.59 -13.50 5.34
C ALA A 33 -9.59 -14.10 6.35
N GLU A 34 -10.13 -15.28 6.07
CA GLU A 34 -11.02 -16.02 6.95
C GLU A 34 -10.31 -16.46 8.24
N GLU A 35 -9.14 -17.08 8.13
CA GLU A 35 -8.32 -17.46 9.29
C GLU A 35 -7.97 -16.24 10.16
N LEU A 36 -7.65 -15.10 9.53
CA LEU A 36 -7.37 -13.86 10.25
C LEU A 36 -8.62 -13.32 10.96
N ALA A 37 -9.79 -13.37 10.32
CA ALA A 37 -11.05 -12.92 10.91
C ALA A 37 -11.42 -13.77 12.13
N ILE A 38 -11.32 -15.10 12.03
CA ILE A 38 -11.56 -16.01 13.15
C ILE A 38 -10.55 -15.73 14.27
N ALA A 39 -9.27 -15.55 13.95
CA ALA A 39 -8.25 -15.22 14.94
C ALA A 39 -8.50 -13.86 15.62
N MET A 40 -9.05 -12.89 14.90
CA MET A 40 -9.48 -11.60 15.47
C MET A 40 -10.66 -11.79 16.43
N GLU A 41 -11.66 -12.58 16.05
CA GLU A 41 -12.83 -12.88 16.90
C GLU A 41 -12.43 -13.62 18.18
N VAL A 42 -11.55 -14.63 18.09
CA VAL A 42 -11.02 -15.36 19.26
C VAL A 42 -10.27 -14.45 20.22
N ARG A 43 -9.60 -13.40 19.71
CA ARG A 43 -8.95 -12.36 20.53
C ARG A 43 -9.93 -11.34 21.10
N GLY A 44 -11.23 -11.50 20.86
CA GLY A 44 -12.28 -10.56 21.29
C GLY A 44 -12.24 -9.24 20.53
N TYR A 45 -11.73 -9.21 19.30
CA TYR A 45 -11.70 -7.99 18.50
C TYR A 45 -13.11 -7.63 18.03
N ASP A 46 -13.74 -6.68 18.72
CA ASP A 46 -15.03 -6.12 18.33
C ASP A 46 -14.85 -5.04 17.26
N ALA A 47 -15.40 -5.26 16.06
CA ALA A 47 -15.38 -4.31 14.94
C ALA A 47 -15.92 -2.91 15.30
N TYR A 48 -16.92 -2.84 16.18
CA TYR A 48 -17.74 -1.64 16.44
C TYR A 48 -17.40 -0.94 17.77
N ALA A 49 -16.55 -1.53 18.59
CA ALA A 49 -16.11 -0.92 19.85
C ALA A 49 -15.21 0.29 19.63
N GLU A 50 -15.20 1.19 20.62
CA GLU A 50 -14.30 2.34 20.65
C GLU A 50 -12.83 1.88 20.69
N ARG A 51 -12.00 2.44 19.80
CA ARG A 51 -10.63 1.94 19.56
C ARG A 51 -9.60 2.79 20.27
N THR A 52 -8.63 2.12 20.89
CA THR A 52 -7.37 2.75 21.31
C THR A 52 -6.27 2.41 20.29
N SER A 53 -5.37 3.36 20.02
CA SER A 53 -4.26 3.15 19.09
C SER A 53 -3.01 2.74 19.86
N TYR A 54 -2.48 1.54 19.58
CA TYR A 54 -1.21 1.09 20.14
C TYR A 54 -0.02 1.84 19.52
N ARG A 55 -0.08 2.14 18.21
CA ARG A 55 0.98 2.84 17.49
C ARG A 55 0.61 4.31 17.34
N LEU A 56 1.05 5.11 18.30
CA LEU A 56 0.91 6.56 18.25
C LEU A 56 2.07 7.16 17.45
N LEU A 57 1.74 8.09 16.55
CA LEU A 57 2.75 8.88 15.85
C LEU A 57 3.30 9.91 16.84
N GLN A 58 4.58 9.78 17.19
CA GLN A 58 5.26 10.71 18.07
C GLN A 58 5.98 11.77 17.25
N TRP A 59 5.66 13.03 17.49
CA TRP A 59 6.38 14.15 16.90
C TRP A 59 7.83 14.15 17.36
N ARG A 60 8.76 14.18 16.40
CA ARG A 60 10.20 14.23 16.67
C ARG A 60 10.75 15.58 16.25
N LEU A 61 11.86 15.98 16.88
CA LEU A 61 12.59 17.19 16.51
C LEU A 61 13.01 17.18 15.02
N ARG A 62 13.24 15.99 14.45
CA ARG A 62 13.52 15.84 13.02
C ARG A 62 12.35 16.30 12.14
N ASP A 63 11.11 16.07 12.56
CA ASP A 63 9.93 16.50 11.82
C ASP A 63 9.86 18.04 11.78
N THR A 64 10.21 18.69 12.90
CA THR A 64 10.31 20.15 12.97
C THR A 64 11.44 20.69 12.11
N LEU A 65 12.61 20.04 12.14
CA LEU A 65 13.78 20.48 11.37
C LEU A 65 13.54 20.36 9.86
N ILE A 66 12.93 19.27 9.40
CA ILE A 66 12.54 19.09 8.00
C ILE A 66 11.51 20.15 7.60
N LEU A 67 10.50 20.38 8.44
CA LEU A 67 9.46 21.37 8.16
C LEU A 67 10.05 22.79 8.07
N LEU A 68 10.97 23.13 8.98
CA LEU A 68 11.67 24.43 8.98
C LEU A 68 12.59 24.59 7.76
N LEU A 69 13.24 23.52 7.29
CA LEU A 69 14.05 23.53 6.08
C LEU A 69 13.22 23.63 4.80
N LEU A 70 11.97 23.17 4.82
CA LEU A 70 11.06 23.25 3.67
C LEU A 70 10.57 24.70 3.42
N ILE A 71 10.44 25.51 4.47
CA ILE A 71 10.02 26.93 4.39
C ILE A 71 10.95 27.76 3.48
N PRO A 72 12.28 27.81 3.67
CA PRO A 72 13.16 28.59 2.81
C PRO A 72 13.22 28.03 1.38
N ILE A 73 13.14 26.71 1.21
CA ILE A 73 13.08 26.10 -0.14
C ILE A 73 11.84 26.61 -0.89
N LEU A 74 10.68 26.63 -0.23
CA LEU A 74 9.47 27.20 -0.79
C LEU A 74 9.63 28.70 -1.08
N GLY A 75 10.25 29.46 -0.18
CA GLY A 75 10.52 30.89 -0.36
C GLY A 75 11.39 31.17 -1.59
N VAL A 76 12.46 30.39 -1.79
CA VAL A 76 13.32 30.47 -2.97
C VAL A 76 12.54 30.11 -4.25
N LEU A 77 11.74 29.04 -4.23
CA LEU A 77 10.93 28.66 -5.38
C LEU A 77 9.90 29.74 -5.75
N LEU A 78 9.27 30.36 -4.77
CA LEU A 78 8.34 31.47 -4.99
C LEU A 78 9.03 32.72 -5.50
N LEU A 79 10.22 33.04 -4.99
CA LEU A 79 11.03 34.14 -5.53
C LEU A 79 11.41 33.91 -7.00
N ILE A 80 11.84 32.69 -7.36
CA ILE A 80 12.15 32.32 -8.74
C ILE A 80 10.92 32.48 -9.64
N LYS A 81 9.76 32.01 -9.17
CA LYS A 81 8.48 32.20 -9.88
C LYS A 81 8.09 33.68 -10.02
N PHE A 82 8.28 34.48 -8.98
CA PHE A 82 7.92 35.90 -8.99
C PHE A 82 8.88 36.73 -9.86
N MET A 83 10.14 36.33 -9.96
CA MET A 83 11.16 36.94 -10.82
C MET A 83 11.00 36.61 -12.31
N GLY A 84 9.94 35.89 -12.71
CA GLY A 84 9.49 35.84 -14.10
C GLY A 84 10.23 34.84 -14.98
N VAL A 85 10.15 33.55 -14.62
CA VAL A 85 9.77 32.54 -15.63
C VAL A 85 8.25 32.43 -15.63
#